data_AF-A0A921FQ05-F1
#
_entry.id   AF-A0A921FQ05-F1
#
_cell.length_a   1.000
_cell.length_b   1.000
_cell.length_c   1.000
_cell.angle_alpha   90.00
_cell.angle_beta   90.00
_cell.angle_gamma   90.00
#
_symmetry.space_group_name_H-M   'P 1'
#
loop_
_entity.id
_entity.type
_entity.pdbx_description
1 polymer ?
#
loop_
_entity_poly.entity_id
_entity_poly.type
_entity_poly.pdbx_seq_one_letter_code
_entity_poly.pdbx_strand_id
1 'polypeptide(L)'
;MEFQYQPNPKPFAEADRAKVLADPGFGHYFTDHMVTIEWTADVEGQNKAFEAGEYLNMVGNWSNARIEPFGPLSLSPAAAVLHYAQEIFE
;
A
#
# COMPACT_ATOMS: atom_id res chain seq x y z
N MET A 1 -10.47 5.25 -11.14
CA MET A 1 -10.37 4.20 -10.11
C MET A 1 -11.23 4.63 -8.95
N GLU A 2 -12.09 3.75 -8.44
CA GLU A 2 -12.96 4.00 -7.28
C GLU A 2 -12.38 3.32 -6.05
N PHE A 3 -12.51 3.96 -4.88
CA PHE A 3 -12.05 3.40 -3.60
C PHE A 3 -13.19 2.67 -2.88
N GLN A 4 -12.93 1.44 -2.46
CA GLN A 4 -13.81 0.73 -1.55
C GLN A 4 -13.50 1.16 -0.11
N TYR A 5 -14.53 1.56 0.64
CA TYR A 5 -14.37 1.98 2.04
C TYR A 5 -14.80 0.85 2.98
N GLN A 6 -13.90 0.47 3.88
CA GLN A 6 -14.13 -0.51 4.94
C GLN A 6 -13.87 0.16 6.30
N PRO A 7 -14.91 0.45 7.10
CA PRO A 7 -14.74 1.10 8.39
C PRO A 7 -14.01 0.17 9.37
N ASN A 8 -13.16 0.74 10.22
CA ASN A 8 -12.57 0.01 11.34
C ASN A 8 -13.68 -0.34 12.34
N PRO A 9 -13.95 -1.63 12.61
CA PRO A 9 -15.02 -2.05 13.51
C PRO A 9 -14.72 -1.71 14.98
N LYS A 10 -13.46 -1.38 15.29
CA LYS A 10 -13.00 -1.02 16.63
C LYS A 10 -12.03 0.16 16.54
N PRO A 11 -12.51 1.36 16.17
CA PRO A 11 -11.67 2.54 16.09
C PRO A 11 -11.15 2.91 17.48
N PHE A 12 -10.02 3.60 17.52
CA PHE A 12 -9.47 4.11 18.76
C PHE A 12 -10.48 5.02 19.47
N ALA A 13 -10.72 4.74 20.75
CA ALA A 13 -11.59 5.57 21.57
C ALA A 13 -11.03 7.00 21.63
N GLU A 14 -11.91 8.00 21.62
CA GLU A 14 -11.51 9.41 21.59
C GLU A 14 -10.58 9.79 22.74
N ALA A 15 -10.87 9.29 23.96
CA ALA A 15 -10.03 9.53 25.12
C ALA A 15 -8.63 8.92 24.99
N ASP A 16 -8.49 7.77 24.34
CA ASP A 16 -7.18 7.13 24.14
C ASP A 16 -6.40 7.81 23.00
N ARG A 17 -7.09 8.22 21.93
CA ARG A 17 -6.50 9.05 20.89
C ARG A 17 -6.01 10.39 21.45
N ALA A 18 -6.75 11.02 22.35
CA ALA A 18 -6.34 12.26 23.01
C ALA A 18 -5.05 12.11 23.83
N LYS A 19 -4.86 10.96 24.51
CA LYS A 19 -3.59 10.67 25.22
C LYS A 19 -2.42 10.54 24.25
N VAL A 20 -2.60 9.84 23.13
CA VAL A 20 -1.55 9.72 22.09
C VAL A 20 -1.21 11.09 21.50
N LEU A 21 -2.22 11.91 21.19
CA LEU A 21 -2.01 13.23 20.59
C LEU A 21 -1.34 14.24 21.55
N ALA A 22 -1.34 14.00 22.87
CA ALA A 22 -0.67 14.86 23.82
C ALA A 22 0.87 14.75 23.74
N ASP A 23 1.40 13.59 23.37
CA ASP A 23 2.84 13.34 23.15
C ASP A 23 3.06 12.19 22.14
N PRO A 24 2.86 12.43 20.84
CA PRO A 24 2.83 11.36 19.83
C PRO A 24 4.23 10.92 19.35
N GLY A 25 5.27 11.72 19.61
CA GLY A 25 6.59 11.54 18.99
C GLY A 25 6.54 11.54 17.45
N PHE A 26 7.47 10.82 16.80
CA PHE A 26 7.51 10.67 15.34
C PHE A 26 7.53 9.18 14.95
N GLY A 27 6.55 8.74 14.16
CA GLY A 27 6.49 7.38 13.62
C GLY A 27 6.14 6.27 14.63
N HIS A 28 5.62 6.61 15.82
CA HIS A 28 5.31 5.63 16.87
C HIS A 28 3.86 5.12 16.87
N TYR A 29 2.92 5.93 16.37
CA TYR A 29 1.50 5.64 16.39
C TYR A 29 0.91 5.86 14.99
N PHE A 30 -0.04 4.99 14.62
CA PHE A 30 -0.72 5.03 13.33
C PHE A 30 -2.22 5.25 13.53
N THR A 31 -2.88 5.77 12.49
CA THR A 31 -4.33 6.03 12.49
C THR A 31 -5.15 4.75 12.33
N ASP A 32 -6.47 4.86 12.53
CA ASP A 32 -7.40 3.73 12.47
C ASP A 32 -7.49 3.05 11.10
N HIS A 33 -7.06 3.73 10.05
CA HIS A 33 -7.15 3.30 8.66
C HIS A 33 -5.83 3.49 7.90
N MET A 34 -5.70 2.74 6.82
CA MET A 34 -4.66 2.88 5.79
C MET A 34 -5.29 2.78 4.40
N VAL A 35 -4.54 3.23 3.38
CA VAL A 35 -4.90 3.06 1.97
C VAL A 35 -4.06 1.95 1.36
N THR A 36 -4.70 1.03 0.65
CA THR A 36 -4.04 -0.04 -0.11
C THR A 36 -4.52 0.00 -1.56
N ILE A 37 -3.59 -0.09 -2.52
CA ILE A 37 -3.88 -0.21 -3.94
C ILE A 37 -2.95 -1.27 -4.52
N GLU A 38 -3.49 -2.19 -5.31
CA GLU A 38 -2.73 -3.30 -5.88
C GLU A 38 -2.38 -3.01 -7.34
N TRP A 39 -1.13 -3.26 -7.70
CA TRP A 39 -0.69 -3.23 -9.10
C TRP A 39 -0.34 -4.64 -9.57
N THR A 40 -0.85 -5.00 -10.76
CA THR A 40 -0.53 -6.28 -11.42
C THR A 40 0.11 -6.01 -12.76
N ALA A 41 1.31 -6.55 -12.96
CA ALA A 41 2.01 -6.49 -14.25
C ALA A 41 1.26 -7.29 -15.32
N ASP A 42 1.16 -6.73 -16.51
CA ASP A 42 0.92 -7.50 -17.73
C ASP A 42 2.28 -7.95 -18.27
N VAL A 43 2.67 -9.19 -17.95
CA VAL A 43 3.98 -9.74 -18.31
C VAL A 43 4.15 -9.85 -19.83
N GLU A 44 3.10 -10.22 -20.55
CA GLU A 44 3.18 -10.34 -22.01
C GLU A 44 3.30 -8.95 -22.65
N GLY A 45 2.49 -8.00 -22.19
CA GLY A 45 2.60 -6.61 -22.60
C GLY A 45 3.97 -6.01 -22.30
N GLN A 46 4.53 -6.31 -21.12
CA GLN A 46 5.85 -5.85 -20.72
C GLN A 46 6.96 -6.42 -21.62
N ASN A 47 6.89 -7.71 -21.97
CA ASN A 47 7.85 -8.33 -22.86
C ASN A 47 7.81 -7.71 -24.26
N LYS A 48 6.61 -7.44 -24.79
CA LYS A 48 6.44 -6.76 -26.08
C LYS A 48 6.99 -5.33 -26.05
N ALA A 49 6.76 -4.59 -24.97
CA ALA A 49 7.33 -3.24 -24.79
C ALA A 49 8.87 -3.30 -24.75
N PHE A 50 9.44 -4.31 -24.11
CA PHE A 50 10.88 -4.53 -24.08
C PHE A 50 11.46 -4.80 -25.49
N GLU A 51 10.86 -5.69 -26.26
CA GLU A 51 11.28 -5.98 -27.65
C GLU A 51 11.15 -4.74 -28.56
N ALA A 52 10.16 -3.89 -28.32
CA ALA A 52 9.93 -2.65 -29.05
C ALA A 52 10.87 -1.49 -28.63
N GLY A 53 11.70 -1.67 -27.60
CA GLY A 53 12.59 -0.62 -27.10
C GLY A 53 11.94 0.39 -26.16
N GLU A 54 10.72 0.13 -25.67
CA GLU A 54 9.91 1.01 -24.84
C GLU A 54 10.12 0.74 -23.34
N TYR A 55 11.37 0.75 -22.88
CA TYR A 55 11.76 0.30 -21.53
C TYR A 55 11.27 1.20 -20.38
N LEU A 56 10.79 2.41 -20.67
CA LEU A 56 10.43 3.39 -19.64
C LEU A 56 9.00 3.26 -19.13
N ASN A 57 8.15 2.46 -19.80
CA ASN A 57 6.75 2.29 -19.43
C ASN A 57 6.52 0.89 -18.87
N MET A 58 6.13 0.81 -17.60
CA MET A 58 5.62 -0.46 -17.06
C MET A 58 4.21 -0.71 -17.58
N VAL A 59 3.97 -1.92 -18.07
CA VAL A 59 2.67 -2.36 -18.58
C VAL A 59 1.98 -3.18 -17.51
N GLY A 60 0.82 -2.71 -17.07
CA GLY A 60 0.04 -3.34 -16.01
C GLY A 60 -1.11 -2.46 -15.59
N ASN A 61 -1.84 -2.89 -14.57
CA ASN A 61 -3.03 -2.19 -14.11
C ASN A 61 -3.05 -2.04 -12.60
N TRP A 62 -3.39 -0.84 -12.14
CA TRP A 62 -3.75 -0.60 -10.76
C TRP A 62 -5.21 -0.98 -10.53
N SER A 63 -5.48 -1.67 -9.44
CA SER A 63 -6.81 -2.19 -9.12
C SER A 63 -7.01 -2.31 -7.61
N ASN A 64 -8.23 -2.67 -7.22
CA ASN A 64 -8.56 -3.03 -5.85
C ASN A 64 -8.17 -1.95 -4.82
N ALA A 65 -8.46 -0.68 -5.12
CA ALA A 65 -8.19 0.43 -4.21
C ALA A 65 -9.12 0.41 -3.00
N ARG A 66 -8.54 0.46 -1.81
CA ARG A 66 -9.26 0.32 -0.53
C ARG A 66 -8.79 1.35 0.48
N ILE A 67 -9.75 1.91 1.21
CA ILE A 67 -9.52 2.55 2.51
C ILE A 67 -9.99 1.52 3.55
N GLU A 68 -9.07 0.96 4.32
CA GLU A 68 -9.32 -0.20 5.18
C GLU A 68 -8.68 -0.03 6.57
N PRO A 69 -9.05 -0.84 7.57
CA PRO A 69 -8.48 -0.72 8.92
C PRO A 69 -6.96 -0.92 8.89
N PHE A 70 -6.21 -0.08 9.62
CA PHE A 70 -4.76 -0.21 9.72
C PHE A 70 -4.39 -1.58 10.29
N GLY A 71 -3.46 -2.28 9.64
CA GLY A 71 -3.10 -3.65 10.03
C GLY A 71 -1.87 -4.19 9.31
N PRO A 72 -1.44 -5.42 9.66
CA PRO A 72 -0.26 -6.04 9.07
C PRO A 72 -0.47 -6.36 7.58
N LEU A 73 0.60 -6.22 6.79
CA LEU A 73 0.63 -6.64 5.39
C LEU A 73 0.94 -8.14 5.29
N SER A 74 0.22 -8.84 4.39
CA SER A 74 0.52 -10.22 4.03
C SER A 74 1.33 -10.25 2.73
N LEU A 75 2.57 -10.72 2.81
CA LEU A 75 3.50 -10.75 1.68
C LEU A 75 4.10 -12.14 1.51
N SER A 76 4.38 -12.51 0.27
CA SER A 76 5.21 -13.69 -0.02
C SER A 76 6.60 -13.50 0.60
N PRO A 77 7.22 -14.53 1.20
CA PRO A 77 8.61 -14.46 1.65
C PRO A 77 9.60 -14.14 0.53
N ALA A 78 9.21 -14.35 -0.74
CA ALA A 78 10.02 -14.06 -1.91
C ALA A 78 9.74 -12.67 -2.53
N ALA A 79 8.94 -11.81 -1.88
CA ALA A 79 8.61 -10.48 -2.41
C ALA A 79 9.88 -9.64 -2.60
N ALA A 80 10.04 -9.01 -3.78
CA ALA A 80 11.26 -8.31 -4.18
C ALA A 80 11.67 -7.20 -3.19
N VAL A 81 10.70 -6.55 -2.53
CA VAL A 81 10.94 -5.57 -1.47
C VAL A 81 11.83 -6.11 -0.35
N LEU A 82 11.70 -7.40 -0.01
CA LEU A 82 12.43 -8.04 1.09
C LEU A 82 13.84 -8.51 0.71
N HIS A 83 14.16 -8.58 -0.59
CA HIS A 83 15.44 -9.14 -1.09
C HIS A 83 16.29 -8.11 -1.84
N TYR A 84 15.64 -7.17 -2.52
CA TYR A 84 16.28 -6.23 -3.43
C TYR A 84 15.88 -4.77 -3.17
N ALA A 85 15.16 -4.49 -2.07
CA ALA A 85 14.73 -3.14 -1.69
C ALA A 85 14.05 -2.37 -2.84
N GLN A 86 13.27 -3.09 -3.66
CA GLN A 86 12.51 -2.48 -4.75
C GLN A 86 11.27 -1.78 -4.17
N GLU A 87 11.49 -0.59 -3.61
CA GLU A 87 10.49 0.23 -2.93
C GLU A 87 10.79 1.72 -3.08
N ILE A 88 9.75 2.54 -2.89
CA ILE A 88 9.80 4.00 -2.80
C ILE A 88 8.83 4.44 -1.70
N PHE A 89 9.09 5.57 -1.06
CA PHE A 89 8.22 6.15 -0.02
C PHE A 89 8.13 7.67 -0.18
N GLU A 90 7.12 8.25 0.45
CA GLU A 90 6.95 9.69 0.69
C GLU A 90 6.44 9.92 2.11
#